data_AF-A0AAW4CL90-F1
#
_entry.id   AF-A0AAW4CL90-F1
#
_cell.length_a   1.000
_cell.length_b   1.000
_cell.length_c   1.000
_cell.angle_alpha   90.00
_cell.angle_beta   90.00
_cell.angle_gamma   90.00
#
_symmetry.space_group_name_H-M   'P 1'
#
loop_
_entity.id
_entity.type
_entity.pdbx_description
1 polymer ?
#
loop_
_entity_poly.entity_id
_entity_poly.type
_entity_poly.pdbx_seq_one_letter_code
_entity_poly.pdbx_strand_id
1 'polypeptide(L)'
;ALEGRIIQLQADLGAYDVIRLHEKLTGRTFDPEIEVVLLQFCKPHGIKVQGQTFLQAADWNTAITVRNAGHEMLHPPVVMDGPSAKAALAILAKDPLIPRVVAEHDPKWGYTTLEGLLNEDLAQALDQLIAEALGVARNPSDRWRKSDDGIHILAGAFYGMLRQDKWIETGGSIETWLADAAKTGRLAPQKLHSI
;
A
#
# COMPACT_ATOMS: atom_id res chain seq x y z
N ALA A 1 -16.44 -17.63 20.96
CA ALA A 1 -17.21 -16.37 20.98
C ALA A 1 -16.32 -15.23 20.49
N LEU A 2 -16.89 -14.17 19.91
CA LEU A 2 -16.12 -13.00 19.41
C LEU A 2 -15.28 -12.33 20.51
N GLU A 3 -15.79 -12.29 21.75
CA GLU A 3 -15.07 -11.74 22.91
C GLU A 3 -13.70 -12.39 23.12
N GLY A 4 -13.63 -13.73 23.09
CA GLY A 4 -12.34 -14.43 23.22
C GLY A 4 -11.39 -14.16 22.06
N ARG A 5 -11.93 -13.92 20.84
CA ARG A 5 -11.12 -13.53 19.69
C ARG A 5 -10.53 -12.13 19.83
N ILE A 6 -11.29 -11.18 20.39
CA ILE A 6 -10.85 -9.81 20.65
C ILE A 6 -9.67 -9.82 21.63
N ILE A 7 -9.81 -10.53 22.76
CA ILE A 7 -8.75 -10.63 23.77
C ILE A 7 -7.47 -11.22 23.17
N GLN A 8 -7.60 -12.32 22.42
CA GLN A 8 -6.46 -12.95 21.76
C GLN A 8 -5.79 -12.00 20.76
N LEU A 9 -6.59 -11.33 19.92
CA LEU A 9 -6.06 -10.43 18.91
C LEU A 9 -5.32 -9.24 19.55
N GLN A 10 -5.89 -8.65 20.60
CA GLN A 10 -5.24 -7.56 21.34
C GLN A 10 -3.88 -7.98 21.90
N ALA A 11 -3.80 -9.18 22.51
CA ALA A 11 -2.54 -9.71 23.01
C ALA A 11 -1.52 -9.95 21.88
N ASP A 12 -1.94 -10.56 20.77
CA ASP A 12 -1.06 -10.86 19.64
C ASP A 12 -0.55 -9.59 18.94
N LEU A 13 -1.40 -8.55 18.82
CA LEU A 13 -1.06 -7.30 18.15
C LEU A 13 -0.05 -6.47 18.93
N GLY A 14 0.07 -6.65 20.25
CA GLY A 14 1.01 -5.90 21.09
C GLY A 14 2.49 -6.06 20.71
N ALA A 15 2.82 -7.03 19.86
CA ALA A 15 4.18 -7.23 19.34
C ALA A 15 4.51 -6.34 18.12
N TYR A 16 3.54 -5.62 17.55
CA TYR A 16 3.69 -4.89 16.29
C TYR A 16 3.46 -3.39 16.47
N ASP A 17 4.36 -2.59 15.90
CA ASP A 17 4.24 -1.14 15.85
C ASP A 17 4.20 -0.68 14.40
N VAL A 18 3.00 -0.77 13.81
CA VAL A 18 2.76 -0.42 12.41
C VAL A 18 2.82 1.10 12.21
N ILE A 19 2.27 1.86 13.16
CA ILE A 19 2.20 3.33 13.10
C ILE A 19 3.58 3.95 13.01
N ARG A 20 4.54 3.48 13.82
CA ARG A 20 5.93 3.96 13.72
C ARG A 20 6.51 3.82 12.31
N LEU A 21 6.18 2.74 11.61
CA LEU A 21 6.64 2.54 10.24
C LEU A 21 5.85 3.42 9.25
N HIS A 22 4.55 3.63 9.45
CA HIS A 22 3.78 4.60 8.67
C HIS A 22 4.37 6.01 8.76
N GLU A 23 4.63 6.47 9.98
CA GLU A 23 5.21 7.80 10.23
C GLU A 23 6.60 7.91 9.61
N LYS A 24 7.46 6.90 9.84
CA LYS A 24 8.81 6.87 9.29
C LYS A 24 8.83 6.94 7.76
N LEU A 25 7.99 6.17 7.09
CA LEU A 25 8.07 6.00 5.63
C LEU A 25 7.27 7.03 4.84
N THR A 26 6.29 7.68 5.49
CA THR A 26 5.47 8.69 4.83
C THR A 26 5.80 10.11 5.26
N GLY A 27 6.45 10.30 6.42
CA GLY A 27 6.76 11.60 7.00
C GLY A 27 5.53 12.31 7.56
N ARG A 28 4.40 11.61 7.67
CA ARG A 28 3.14 12.09 8.25
C ARG A 28 3.04 11.65 9.70
N THR A 29 2.24 12.37 10.49
CA THR A 29 1.82 11.91 11.82
C THR A 29 0.54 11.11 11.70
N PHE A 30 0.41 10.08 12.52
CA PHE A 30 -0.76 9.22 12.60
C PHE A 30 -1.29 9.21 14.03
N ASP A 31 -2.58 8.87 14.20
CA ASP A 31 -3.09 8.61 15.55
C ASP A 31 -2.33 7.41 16.15
N PRO A 32 -2.10 7.37 17.47
CA PRO A 32 -1.36 6.27 18.09
C PRO A 32 -2.18 4.97 18.19
N GLU A 33 -3.47 5.00 17.84
CA GLU A 33 -4.40 3.88 17.98
C GLU A 33 -5.10 3.55 16.66
N ILE A 34 -5.09 2.27 16.29
CA ILE A 34 -5.87 1.73 15.16
C ILE A 34 -7.03 0.92 15.73
N GLU A 35 -8.25 1.26 15.32
CA GLU A 35 -9.45 0.50 15.67
C GLU A 35 -9.72 -0.58 14.62
N VAL A 36 -9.95 -1.81 15.10
CA VAL A 36 -10.23 -2.98 14.26
C VAL A 36 -11.60 -3.54 14.59
N VAL A 37 -12.55 -3.38 13.68
CA VAL A 37 -13.92 -3.89 13.84
C VAL A 37 -14.02 -5.29 13.25
N LEU A 38 -14.29 -6.29 14.09
CA LEU A 38 -14.41 -7.70 13.69
C LEU A 38 -15.82 -8.03 13.23
N LEU A 39 -15.95 -8.58 12.01
CA LEU A 39 -17.22 -8.98 11.41
C LEU A 39 -17.25 -10.48 11.10
N GLN A 40 -18.40 -11.11 11.23
CA GLN A 40 -18.57 -12.56 11.02
C GLN A 40 -18.68 -12.95 9.53
N PHE A 41 -19.19 -12.06 8.67
CA PHE A 41 -19.55 -12.36 7.28
C PHE A 41 -19.10 -11.28 6.28
N CYS A 42 -17.83 -10.86 6.32
CA CYS A 42 -17.31 -9.80 5.42
C CYS A 42 -16.20 -10.25 4.45
N LYS A 43 -15.86 -11.55 4.42
CA LYS A 43 -14.86 -12.05 3.47
C LYS A 43 -15.30 -11.80 2.02
N PRO A 44 -14.36 -11.49 1.10
CA PRO A 44 -12.90 -11.45 1.31
C PRO A 44 -12.35 -10.09 1.77
N HIS A 45 -13.19 -9.11 2.09
CA HIS A 45 -12.74 -7.71 2.21
C HIS A 45 -12.52 -7.27 3.66
N GLY A 46 -11.47 -6.48 3.85
CA GLY A 46 -11.33 -5.52 4.95
C GLY A 46 -11.17 -4.14 4.32
N ILE A 47 -11.80 -3.13 4.90
CA ILE A 47 -11.88 -1.79 4.29
C ILE A 47 -11.76 -0.76 5.39
N LYS A 48 -10.92 0.26 5.21
CA LYS A 48 -10.93 1.49 6.00
C LYS A 48 -12.28 2.18 5.89
N VAL A 49 -12.92 2.44 7.03
CA VAL A 49 -14.20 3.16 7.06
C VAL A 49 -13.94 4.66 7.15
N GLN A 50 -13.21 5.09 8.18
CA GLN A 50 -12.86 6.48 8.43
C GLN A 50 -11.69 6.53 9.42
N GLY A 51 -10.80 7.52 9.28
CA GLY A 51 -9.67 7.69 10.20
C GLY A 51 -8.79 6.44 10.28
N GLN A 52 -8.45 6.01 11.50
CA GLN A 52 -7.72 4.76 11.74
C GLN A 52 -8.62 3.58 12.12
N THR A 53 -9.83 3.51 11.56
CA THR A 53 -10.76 2.39 11.77
C THR A 53 -10.91 1.58 10.50
N PHE A 54 -10.72 0.25 10.59
CA PHE A 54 -11.01 -0.67 9.48
C PHE A 54 -11.82 -1.90 9.90
N LEU A 55 -12.57 -2.44 8.95
CA LEU A 55 -13.37 -3.66 9.10
C LEU A 55 -12.53 -4.88 8.73
N GLN A 56 -12.68 -6.00 9.43
CA GLN A 56 -12.08 -7.27 8.98
C GLN A 56 -12.88 -8.50 9.41
N ALA A 57 -12.60 -9.64 8.75
CA ALA A 57 -13.21 -10.91 9.13
C ALA A 57 -12.65 -11.39 10.48
N ALA A 58 -13.54 -11.81 11.39
CA ALA A 58 -13.16 -12.20 12.75
C ALA A 58 -12.19 -13.40 12.80
N ASP A 59 -12.23 -14.26 11.78
CA ASP A 59 -11.41 -15.48 11.70
C ASP A 59 -10.12 -15.30 10.89
N TRP A 60 -9.78 -14.09 10.46
CA TRP A 60 -8.46 -13.79 9.94
C TRP A 60 -7.39 -13.92 11.02
N ASN A 61 -6.23 -14.46 10.65
CA ASN A 61 -5.09 -14.57 11.55
C ASN A 61 -4.42 -13.21 11.78
N THR A 62 -3.61 -13.11 12.83
CA THR A 62 -2.93 -11.87 13.24
C THR A 62 -2.06 -11.30 12.11
N ALA A 63 -1.36 -12.15 11.35
CA ALA A 63 -0.52 -11.69 10.24
C ALA A 63 -1.32 -11.05 9.09
N ILE A 64 -2.57 -11.44 8.86
CA ILE A 64 -3.47 -10.75 7.92
C ILE A 64 -3.86 -9.39 8.51
N THR A 65 -4.27 -9.33 9.78
CA THR A 65 -4.66 -8.08 10.44
C THR A 65 -3.53 -7.04 10.43
N VAL A 66 -2.29 -7.44 10.75
CA VAL A 66 -1.12 -6.54 10.74
C VAL A 66 -0.85 -6.00 9.35
N ARG A 67 -0.98 -6.82 8.30
CA ARG A 67 -0.80 -6.36 6.92
C ARG A 67 -1.89 -5.41 6.47
N ASN A 68 -3.14 -5.67 6.84
CA ASN A 68 -4.24 -4.77 6.54
C ASN A 68 -4.06 -3.43 7.26
N ALA A 69 -3.68 -3.43 8.53
CA ALA A 69 -3.32 -2.19 9.24
C ALA A 69 -2.16 -1.47 8.55
N GLY A 70 -1.13 -2.22 8.11
CA GLY A 70 -0.01 -1.71 7.32
C GLY A 70 -0.42 -1.03 6.02
N HIS A 71 -1.49 -1.50 5.39
CA HIS A 71 -1.98 -1.03 4.11
C HIS A 71 -3.03 0.09 4.23
N GLU A 72 -4.15 -0.19 4.90
CA GLU A 72 -5.33 0.67 4.94
C GLU A 72 -5.04 2.08 5.48
N MET A 73 -4.13 2.18 6.46
CA MET A 73 -3.76 3.47 7.05
C MET A 73 -3.00 4.34 6.05
N LEU A 74 -2.31 3.75 5.08
CA LEU A 74 -1.60 4.50 4.07
C LEU A 74 -2.55 5.32 3.21
N HIS A 75 -3.78 4.86 2.97
CA HIS A 75 -4.65 5.48 1.97
C HIS A 75 -5.21 6.86 2.37
N PRO A 76 -5.09 7.86 1.46
CA PRO A 76 -4.22 7.86 0.27
C PRO A 76 -2.74 8.06 0.68
N PRO A 77 -1.75 7.41 0.03
CA PRO A 77 -0.35 7.44 0.46
C PRO A 77 0.30 8.83 0.33
N VAL A 78 -0.22 9.63 -0.60
CA VAL A 78 0.10 11.05 -0.82
C VAL A 78 -1.20 11.81 -1.09
N VAL A 79 -1.15 13.15 -1.09
CA VAL A 79 -2.30 13.95 -1.54
C VAL A 79 -2.44 13.76 -3.06
N MET A 80 -3.44 13.00 -3.51
CA MET A 80 -3.60 12.66 -4.93
C MET A 80 -3.88 13.89 -5.82
N ASP A 81 -4.53 14.91 -5.28
CA ASP A 81 -4.70 16.22 -5.92
C ASP A 81 -3.49 17.16 -5.79
N GLY A 82 -2.45 16.72 -5.08
CA GLY A 82 -1.23 17.46 -4.81
C GLY A 82 -0.28 17.52 -6.01
N PRO A 83 0.73 18.41 -5.97
CA PRO A 83 1.67 18.60 -7.08
C PRO A 83 2.49 17.34 -7.38
N SER A 84 2.89 16.58 -6.37
CA SER A 84 3.70 15.36 -6.53
C SER A 84 2.95 14.27 -7.29
N ALA A 85 1.71 13.99 -6.88
CA ALA A 85 0.85 13.01 -7.54
C ALA A 85 0.52 13.45 -8.98
N LYS A 86 0.14 14.72 -9.19
CA LYS A 86 -0.12 15.27 -10.54
C LYS A 86 1.09 15.18 -11.46
N ALA A 87 2.29 15.45 -10.94
CA ALA A 87 3.53 15.31 -11.72
C ALA A 87 3.79 13.84 -12.11
N ALA A 88 3.64 12.90 -11.17
CA ALA A 88 3.78 11.48 -11.45
C ALA A 88 2.75 10.99 -12.49
N LEU A 89 1.47 11.33 -12.30
CA LEU A 89 0.39 10.98 -13.24
C LEU A 89 0.64 11.53 -14.65
N ALA A 90 1.13 12.77 -14.77
CA ALA A 90 1.45 13.37 -16.06
C ALA A 90 2.60 12.67 -16.80
N ILE A 91 3.51 12.01 -16.08
CA ILE A 91 4.57 11.19 -16.68
C ILE A 91 4.01 9.81 -17.07
N LEU A 92 3.32 9.15 -16.13
CA LEU A 92 2.75 7.81 -16.35
C LEU A 92 1.74 7.79 -17.50
N ALA A 93 0.95 8.85 -17.67
CA ALA A 93 -0.01 8.96 -18.77
C ALA A 93 0.64 9.02 -20.17
N LYS A 94 1.93 9.34 -20.26
CA LYS A 94 2.68 9.36 -21.53
C LYS A 94 3.21 8.00 -21.92
N ASP A 95 3.23 7.04 -21.00
CA ASP A 95 3.58 5.66 -21.28
C ASP A 95 2.38 4.95 -21.90
N PRO A 96 2.41 4.46 -23.14
CA PRO A 96 1.26 3.81 -23.73
C PRO A 96 0.86 2.50 -23.03
N LEU A 97 1.76 1.85 -22.28
CA LEU A 97 1.45 0.60 -21.59
C LEU A 97 0.64 0.81 -20.32
N ILE A 98 0.87 1.90 -19.58
CA ILE A 98 0.24 2.11 -18.27
C ILE A 98 -1.28 2.38 -18.38
N PRO A 99 -1.77 3.33 -19.20
CA PRO A 99 -3.20 3.52 -19.42
C PRO A 99 -3.86 2.29 -20.04
N ARG A 100 -3.12 1.52 -20.85
CA ARG A 100 -3.62 0.28 -21.45
C ARG A 100 -3.91 -0.78 -20.39
N VAL A 101 -3.04 -0.94 -19.39
CA VAL A 101 -3.29 -1.84 -18.25
C VAL A 101 -4.57 -1.44 -17.52
N VAL A 102 -4.75 -0.15 -17.24
CA VAL A 102 -5.99 0.35 -16.62
C VAL A 102 -7.22 0.07 -17.49
N ALA A 103 -7.11 0.25 -18.81
CA ALA A 103 -8.24 0.05 -19.72
C ALA A 103 -8.60 -1.42 -19.98
N GLU A 104 -7.63 -2.33 -19.92
CA GLU A 104 -7.78 -3.73 -20.34
C GLU A 104 -7.93 -4.72 -19.18
N HIS A 105 -7.67 -4.32 -17.92
CA HIS A 105 -7.89 -5.20 -16.77
C HIS A 105 -9.38 -5.47 -16.51
N ASP A 106 -9.69 -6.54 -15.77
CA ASP A 106 -11.05 -6.86 -15.35
C ASP A 106 -11.55 -5.84 -14.30
N PRO A 107 -12.53 -4.97 -14.63
CA PRO A 107 -12.94 -3.87 -13.77
C PRO A 107 -13.58 -4.31 -12.45
N LYS A 108 -13.90 -5.60 -12.28
CA LYS A 108 -14.40 -6.13 -11.01
C LYS A 108 -13.39 -5.97 -9.86
N TRP A 109 -12.10 -5.80 -10.20
CA TRP A 109 -11.02 -5.63 -9.22
C TRP A 109 -10.82 -4.17 -8.77
N GLY A 110 -11.51 -3.20 -9.34
CA GLY A 110 -11.38 -1.78 -8.98
C GLY A 110 -10.33 -1.04 -9.82
N TYR A 111 -9.68 -0.02 -9.28
CA TYR A 111 -8.54 0.69 -9.90
C TYR A 111 -8.74 1.11 -11.37
N THR A 112 -9.94 1.56 -11.71
CA THR A 112 -10.37 1.87 -13.09
C THR A 112 -9.87 3.22 -13.62
N THR A 113 -8.99 3.89 -12.87
CA THR A 113 -8.37 5.15 -13.26
C THR A 113 -6.86 5.08 -13.01
N LEU A 114 -6.10 5.86 -13.76
CA LEU A 114 -4.64 5.97 -13.55
C LEU A 114 -4.31 6.50 -12.15
N GLU A 115 -5.17 7.39 -11.62
CA GLU A 115 -5.07 7.87 -10.24
C GLU A 115 -5.29 6.75 -9.23
N GLY A 116 -6.33 5.92 -9.44
CA GLY A 116 -6.62 4.76 -8.60
C GLY A 116 -5.46 3.76 -8.60
N LEU A 117 -4.88 3.48 -9.78
CA LEU A 117 -3.70 2.64 -9.90
C LEU A 117 -2.50 3.23 -9.14
N LEU A 118 -2.19 4.52 -9.30
CA LEU A 118 -1.07 5.15 -8.60
C LEU A 118 -1.27 5.16 -7.07
N ASN A 119 -2.48 5.47 -6.61
CA ASN A 119 -2.84 5.50 -5.19
C ASN A 119 -2.63 4.11 -4.57
N GLU A 120 -3.17 3.09 -5.20
CA GLU A 120 -3.07 1.71 -4.73
C GLU A 120 -1.64 1.19 -4.76
N ASP A 121 -0.97 1.33 -5.90
CA ASP A 121 0.33 0.72 -6.10
C ASP A 121 1.42 1.36 -5.23
N LEU A 122 1.32 2.65 -4.94
CA LEU A 122 2.21 3.31 -4.00
C LEU A 122 1.95 2.84 -2.56
N ALA A 123 0.69 2.62 -2.18
CA ALA A 123 0.34 2.04 -0.89
C ALA A 123 0.85 0.59 -0.77
N GLN A 124 0.66 -0.25 -1.79
CA GLN A 124 1.17 -1.62 -1.79
C GLN A 124 2.70 -1.70 -1.78
N ALA A 125 3.40 -0.78 -2.44
CA ALA A 125 4.87 -0.74 -2.37
C ALA A 125 5.36 -0.46 -0.94
N LEU A 126 4.72 0.50 -0.26
CA LEU A 126 5.03 0.85 1.13
C LEU A 126 4.64 -0.26 2.11
N ASP A 127 3.43 -0.80 1.99
CA ASP A 127 2.95 -1.84 2.90
C ASP A 127 3.81 -3.10 2.84
N GLN A 128 4.46 -3.38 1.69
CA GLN A 128 5.31 -4.54 1.50
C GLN A 128 6.59 -4.36 2.33
N LEU A 129 7.18 -3.16 2.33
CA LEU A 129 8.32 -2.83 3.20
C LEU A 129 7.94 -2.92 4.68
N ILE A 130 6.75 -2.43 5.04
CA ILE A 130 6.23 -2.49 6.41
C ILE A 130 6.06 -3.95 6.84
N ALA A 131 5.40 -4.76 6.02
CA ALA A 131 5.15 -6.18 6.30
C ALA A 131 6.45 -6.98 6.41
N GLU A 132 7.47 -6.64 5.60
CA GLU A 132 8.80 -7.26 5.68
C GLU A 132 9.49 -6.92 7.00
N ALA A 133 9.50 -5.64 7.38
CA ALA A 133 10.09 -5.19 8.63
C ALA A 133 9.41 -5.78 9.88
N LEU A 134 8.10 -6.06 9.78
CA LEU A 134 7.30 -6.68 10.83
C LEU A 134 7.32 -8.22 10.78
N GLY A 135 7.99 -8.84 9.80
CA GLY A 135 8.10 -10.30 9.70
C GLY A 135 6.81 -11.02 9.29
N VAL A 136 5.83 -10.32 8.71
CA VAL A 136 4.52 -10.87 8.31
C VAL A 136 4.29 -10.85 6.80
N ALA A 137 5.30 -10.44 6.02
CA ALA A 137 5.22 -10.33 4.57
C ALA A 137 4.91 -11.64 3.85
N ARG A 138 4.21 -11.51 2.73
CA ARG A 138 4.20 -12.54 1.68
C ARG A 138 5.43 -12.35 0.78
N ASN A 139 5.80 -13.39 0.04
CA ASN A 139 6.76 -13.26 -1.03
C ASN A 139 6.28 -12.19 -2.04
N PRO A 140 7.08 -11.13 -2.31
CA PRO A 140 6.65 -10.02 -3.15
C PRO A 140 6.38 -10.45 -4.60
N SER A 141 7.22 -11.32 -5.18
CA SER A 141 7.01 -11.81 -6.56
C SER A 141 5.69 -12.58 -6.71
N ASP A 142 5.33 -13.40 -5.72
CA ASP A 142 4.04 -14.08 -5.70
C ASP A 142 2.87 -13.11 -5.56
N ARG A 143 3.02 -12.08 -4.71
CA ARG A 143 2.00 -11.05 -4.50
C ARG A 143 1.71 -10.29 -5.79
N TRP A 144 2.73 -9.73 -6.43
CA TRP A 144 2.57 -8.91 -7.64
C TRP A 144 1.99 -9.70 -8.81
N ARG A 145 2.28 -11.00 -8.90
CA ARG A 145 1.73 -11.85 -9.97
C ARG A 145 0.27 -12.24 -9.76
N LYS A 146 -0.20 -12.31 -8.51
CA LYS A 146 -1.49 -12.94 -8.16
C LYS A 146 -2.53 -11.98 -7.61
N SER A 147 -2.12 -10.87 -7.00
CA SER A 147 -3.05 -9.89 -6.44
C SER A 147 -3.79 -9.19 -7.57
N ASP A 148 -5.12 -9.24 -7.52
CA ASP A 148 -6.01 -8.54 -8.46
C ASP A 148 -5.62 -8.73 -9.93
N ASP A 149 -5.36 -9.99 -10.29
CA ASP A 149 -4.95 -10.44 -11.61
C ASP A 149 -3.65 -9.80 -12.15
N GLY A 150 -2.80 -9.33 -11.24
CA GLY A 150 -1.48 -8.79 -11.58
C GLY A 150 -1.49 -7.33 -12.06
N ILE A 151 -2.57 -6.58 -11.82
CA ILE A 151 -2.68 -5.18 -12.24
C ILE A 151 -1.66 -4.25 -11.55
N HIS A 152 -1.20 -4.59 -10.35
CA HIS A 152 -0.34 -3.75 -9.50
C HIS A 152 1.14 -3.70 -9.95
N ILE A 153 1.36 -3.38 -11.22
CA ILE A 153 2.68 -3.37 -11.84
C ILE A 153 3.55 -2.21 -11.32
N LEU A 154 2.96 -1.07 -10.96
CA LEU A 154 3.70 0.05 -10.40
C LEU A 154 4.12 -0.26 -8.96
N ALA A 155 3.37 -1.11 -8.24
CA ALA A 155 3.74 -1.52 -6.89
C ALA A 155 5.09 -2.25 -6.88
N GLY A 156 5.28 -3.15 -7.85
CA GLY A 156 6.56 -3.82 -8.07
C GLY A 156 7.70 -2.85 -8.42
N ALA A 157 7.43 -1.89 -9.31
CA ALA A 157 8.42 -0.89 -9.72
C ALA A 157 8.81 0.04 -8.55
N PHE A 158 7.83 0.61 -7.84
CA PHE A 158 8.06 1.46 -6.68
C PHE A 158 8.74 0.71 -5.55
N TYR A 159 8.33 -0.53 -5.25
CA TYR A 159 9.01 -1.37 -4.27
C TYR A 159 10.50 -1.54 -4.64
N GLY A 160 10.80 -1.86 -5.89
CA GLY A 160 12.19 -1.97 -6.37
C GLY A 160 12.98 -0.68 -6.20
N MET A 161 12.40 0.46 -6.56
CA MET A 161 13.03 1.78 -6.41
C MET A 161 13.25 2.15 -4.93
N LEU A 162 12.26 1.94 -4.07
CA LEU A 162 12.37 2.19 -2.62
C LEU A 162 13.43 1.28 -1.96
N ARG A 163 13.55 0.03 -2.41
CA ARG A 163 14.61 -0.89 -1.96
C ARG A 163 16.00 -0.41 -2.39
N GLN A 164 16.15 0.08 -3.63
CA GLN A 164 17.40 0.68 -4.10
C GLN A 164 17.79 1.91 -3.25
N ASP A 165 16.80 2.69 -2.84
CA ASP A 165 16.98 3.88 -2.01
C ASP A 165 17.15 3.55 -0.52
N LYS A 166 17.07 2.27 -0.12
CA LYS A 166 17.10 1.83 1.28
C LYS A 166 16.04 2.52 2.13
N TRP A 167 14.84 2.67 1.57
CA TRP A 167 13.77 3.48 2.17
C TRP A 167 13.31 2.96 3.52
N ILE A 168 13.31 1.64 3.73
CA ILE A 168 12.94 1.06 5.03
C ILE A 168 13.92 1.48 6.13
N GLU A 169 15.19 1.72 5.81
CA GLU A 169 16.21 2.22 6.72
C GLU A 169 16.15 3.75 6.87
N THR A 170 16.08 4.49 5.76
CA THR A 170 16.19 5.96 5.77
C THR A 170 14.89 6.66 6.13
N GLY A 171 13.74 6.15 5.67
CA GLY A 171 12.46 6.83 5.74
C GLY A 171 12.47 8.22 5.11
N GLY A 172 11.50 9.05 5.51
CA GLY A 172 11.34 10.43 5.06
C GLY A 172 9.91 10.69 4.62
N SER A 173 9.73 11.66 3.72
CA SER A 173 8.43 11.94 3.11
C SER A 173 8.27 11.18 1.80
N ILE A 174 7.30 10.26 1.74
CA ILE A 174 6.99 9.56 0.48
C ILE A 174 6.50 10.54 -0.59
N GLU A 175 5.85 11.63 -0.19
CA GLU A 175 5.41 12.68 -1.12
C GLU A 175 6.60 13.42 -1.75
N THR A 176 7.64 13.72 -0.97
CA THR A 176 8.91 14.25 -1.50
C THR A 176 9.62 13.23 -2.37
N TRP A 177 9.67 11.97 -1.95
CA TRP A 177 10.26 10.89 -2.75
C TRP A 177 9.59 10.76 -4.12
N LEU A 178 8.25 10.80 -4.17
CA LEU A 178 7.48 10.73 -5.42
C LEU A 178 7.76 11.94 -6.33
N ALA A 179 7.84 13.14 -5.74
CA ALA A 179 8.20 14.35 -6.47
C ALA A 179 9.59 14.27 -7.08
N ASP A 180 10.57 13.77 -6.32
CA ASP A 180 11.94 13.60 -6.78
C ASP A 180 12.04 12.51 -7.86
N ALA A 181 11.34 11.39 -7.71
CA ALA A 181 11.26 10.34 -8.72
C ALA A 181 10.67 10.86 -10.04
N ALA A 182 9.62 11.69 -9.96
CA ALA A 182 9.05 12.37 -11.13
C ALA A 182 10.06 13.35 -11.77
N LYS A 183 10.66 14.23 -10.97
CA LYS A 183 11.60 15.26 -11.42
C LYS A 183 12.87 14.69 -12.06
N THR A 184 13.39 13.59 -11.52
CA THR A 184 14.62 12.94 -11.99
C THR A 184 14.39 11.96 -13.14
N GLY A 185 13.14 11.79 -13.59
CA GLY A 185 12.79 10.91 -14.70
C GLY A 185 12.83 9.42 -14.36
N ARG A 186 12.84 9.05 -13.08
CA ARG A 186 12.77 7.64 -12.64
C ARG A 186 11.43 6.99 -13.02
N LEU A 187 10.38 7.80 -13.12
CA LEU A 187 9.06 7.39 -13.59
C LEU A 187 8.91 7.37 -15.12
N ALA A 188 9.96 7.67 -15.88
CA ALA A 188 9.89 7.58 -17.33
C ALA A 188 9.81 6.11 -17.78
N PRO A 189 9.12 5.79 -18.90
CA PRO A 189 8.94 4.43 -19.38
C PRO A 189 10.25 3.62 -19.43
N GLN A 190 11.33 4.22 -19.92
CA GLN A 190 12.62 3.54 -20.09
C GLN A 190 13.25 3.09 -18.76
N LYS A 191 12.85 3.71 -17.64
CA LYS A 191 13.33 3.40 -16.28
C LYS A 191 12.35 2.55 -15.49
N LEU A 192 11.05 2.68 -15.75
CA LEU A 192 10.02 1.82 -15.17
C LEU A 192 10.09 0.39 -15.75
N HIS A 193 10.38 0.25 -17.04
CA HIS A 193 10.42 -1.04 -17.74
C HIS A 193 11.81 -1.69 -17.80
N SER A 194 12.83 -1.08 -17.20
CA SER A 194 14.16 -1.69 -17.19
C SER A 194 14.19 -2.85 -16.20
N ILE A 195 13.98 -4.05 -16.75
CA ILE A 195 14.21 -5.35 -16.10
C ILE A 195 15.72 -5.60 -16.02
#